data_AF-A0A2V0RNJ0-F1
#
_entry.id   AF-A0A2V0RNJ0-F1
#
_cell.length_a   1.000
_cell.length_b   1.000
_cell.length_c   1.000
_cell.angle_alpha   90.00
_cell.angle_beta   90.00
_cell.angle_gamma   90.00
#
_symmetry.space_group_name_H-M   'P 1'
#
loop_
_entity.id
_entity.type
_entity.pdbx_description
1 polymer ?
#
loop_
_entity_poly.entity_id
_entity_poly.type
_entity_poly.pdbx_seq_one_letter_code
_entity_poly.pdbx_strand_id
1 'polypeptide(L)'
;MQYNAMTESGQRQRYQNDRNEKRRPQYGLDLTAKYEHEERMKTHESELMEMKMALEKLSMGKDKIPMFFDPDDLAKGSYGVHIDKYLGRSPSDGPAGYVFQKVTYSAGAIINKSNVAGMYKLCPDHMGYIYHEGNTVLTIATGDVTTGTDTITATAHGLLDGEKVVYAANGDTVMAGLADGVQYFIVNKATNSFKLAATAGGSAIDITGTGNSAQTLTVSNEVRINQDGADLSGASDPTPSGISGEAKLVPGDMILGAILQLLDTRSSDNRTGFVTAGLVSNDSAVPDSYGAELASDPSNFITGSAISGGRVHAAAGLKACSVASPNLNIYSPTVVATAQSDLSSAQIGAPINAINVSGVQLTDSNQIRFVLNVYALVGARQKTISHYTQPDPAFKMECLTRQFAEHPVSMTH
;
A
#
# COMPACT_ATOMS: atom_id res chain seq x y z
N MET A 1 80.11 -81.01 22.21
CA MET A 1 81.45 -81.03 21.60
C MET A 1 81.69 -79.66 20.99
N GLN A 2 82.84 -79.08 21.34
CA GLN A 2 83.33 -77.75 21.00
C GLN A 2 83.43 -77.55 19.47
N TYR A 3 83.34 -76.31 18.97
CA TYR A 3 84.51 -75.53 18.51
C TYR A 3 84.12 -74.15 17.92
N ASN A 4 84.63 -73.09 18.56
CA ASN A 4 85.23 -71.80 18.10
C ASN A 4 84.82 -71.20 16.74
N ALA A 5 84.46 -69.91 16.58
CA ALA A 5 85.03 -68.62 17.01
C ALA A 5 86.15 -68.04 16.11
N MET A 6 85.91 -66.78 15.68
CA MET A 6 86.83 -65.71 15.20
C MET A 6 87.45 -65.89 13.80
N THR A 7 87.57 -64.86 12.94
CA THR A 7 88.15 -63.52 13.17
C THR A 7 87.62 -62.42 12.22
N GLU A 8 87.71 -61.18 12.70
CA GLU A 8 87.47 -59.90 12.01
C GLU A 8 88.56 -59.52 10.99
N SER A 9 88.17 -58.71 10.00
CA SER A 9 88.83 -57.50 9.47
C SER A 9 88.18 -57.20 8.12
N GLY A 10 87.79 -55.99 7.72
CA GLY A 10 88.23 -54.67 8.10
C GLY A 10 88.37 -53.89 6.79
N GLN A 11 87.57 -52.84 6.65
CA GLN A 11 87.70 -51.69 5.72
C GLN A 11 87.01 -51.75 4.34
N ARG A 12 86.05 -50.81 4.23
CA ARG A 12 85.36 -50.34 3.04
C ARG A 12 86.25 -49.32 2.30
N GLN A 13 86.30 -49.39 0.98
CA GLN A 13 86.45 -48.20 0.13
C GLN A 13 85.50 -48.30 -1.07
N ARG A 14 84.68 -47.26 -1.23
CA ARG A 14 83.80 -46.99 -2.38
C ARG A 14 84.52 -46.07 -3.37
N TYR A 15 83.92 -45.94 -4.56
CA TYR A 15 84.25 -45.14 -5.76
C TYR A 15 84.80 -46.03 -6.89
N GLN A 16 84.29 -46.02 -8.13
CA GLN A 16 83.38 -45.12 -8.82
C GLN A 16 82.77 -45.87 -10.03
N ASN A 17 81.59 -45.45 -10.49
CA ASN A 17 80.85 -46.03 -11.62
C ASN A 17 81.65 -45.97 -12.94
N ASP A 18 81.54 -47.01 -13.78
CA ASP A 18 81.02 -46.77 -15.12
C ASP A 18 80.34 -47.98 -15.80
N ARG A 19 79.43 -47.60 -16.69
CA ARG A 19 78.32 -48.32 -17.33
C ARG A 19 78.74 -49.42 -18.31
N ASN A 20 78.05 -50.57 -18.28
CA ASN A 20 77.14 -51.06 -19.34
C ASN A 20 76.93 -52.58 -19.24
N GLU A 21 75.71 -53.04 -18.89
CA GLU A 21 74.93 -54.00 -19.70
C GLU A 21 73.57 -54.37 -19.08
N LYS A 22 72.52 -53.90 -19.77
CA LYS A 22 71.20 -54.52 -20.00
C LYS A 22 70.59 -55.38 -18.88
N ARG A 23 69.70 -54.77 -18.09
CA ARG A 23 68.52 -55.46 -17.53
C ARG A 23 67.25 -54.78 -18.04
N ARG A 24 66.38 -55.57 -18.68
CA ARG A 24 65.10 -55.17 -19.26
C ARG A 24 64.17 -54.65 -18.15
N PRO A 25 63.55 -53.45 -18.26
CA PRO A 25 62.47 -53.06 -17.36
C PRO A 25 61.18 -53.79 -17.76
N GLN A 26 60.59 -54.47 -16.79
CA GLN A 26 59.31 -55.15 -16.89
C GLN A 26 58.21 -54.08 -16.92
N TYR A 27 57.57 -53.89 -18.07
CA TYR A 27 56.38 -53.05 -18.20
C TYR A 27 55.19 -53.77 -17.55
N GLY A 28 54.96 -53.49 -16.27
CA GLY A 28 53.68 -53.66 -15.62
C GLY A 28 53.27 -52.30 -15.07
N LEU A 29 52.47 -51.54 -15.81
CA LEU A 29 51.77 -50.38 -15.24
C LEU A 29 50.81 -50.94 -14.20
N ASP A 30 51.06 -50.66 -12.93
CA ASP A 30 50.09 -50.90 -11.87
C ASP A 30 48.92 -49.92 -12.04
N LEU A 31 47.97 -50.33 -12.89
CA LEU A 31 46.76 -49.59 -13.22
C LEU A 31 45.78 -49.57 -12.04
N THR A 32 45.93 -50.49 -11.09
CA THR A 32 45.03 -50.69 -9.93
C THR A 32 44.99 -49.46 -9.03
N ALA A 33 46.14 -48.88 -8.69
CA ALA A 33 46.21 -47.70 -7.83
C ALA A 33 45.65 -46.42 -8.49
N LYS A 34 45.73 -46.31 -9.82
CA LYS A 34 45.14 -45.19 -10.57
C LYS A 34 43.62 -45.30 -10.64
N TYR A 35 43.09 -46.50 -10.90
CA TYR A 35 41.65 -46.74 -10.95
C TYR A 35 41.00 -46.61 -9.56
N GLU A 36 41.65 -47.09 -8.49
CA GLU A 36 41.14 -46.93 -7.12
C GLU A 36 41.10 -45.46 -6.67
N HIS A 37 42.06 -44.65 -7.10
CA HIS A 37 42.07 -43.21 -6.81
C HIS A 37 41.02 -42.45 -7.65
N GLU A 38 40.83 -42.81 -8.93
CA GLU A 38 39.79 -42.21 -9.77
C GLU A 38 38.38 -42.62 -9.33
N GLU A 39 38.17 -43.86 -8.88
CA GLU A 39 36.90 -44.30 -8.30
C GLU A 39 36.60 -43.60 -6.98
N ARG A 40 37.59 -43.44 -6.08
CA ARG A 40 37.41 -42.68 -4.82
C ARG A 40 37.14 -41.20 -5.02
N MET A 41 37.74 -40.58 -6.05
CA MET A 41 37.50 -39.18 -6.38
C MET A 41 36.13 -39.00 -7.06
N LYS A 42 35.72 -39.93 -7.94
CA LYS A 42 34.36 -39.94 -8.50
C LYS A 42 33.30 -40.11 -7.44
N THR A 43 33.50 -40.99 -6.45
CA THR A 43 32.55 -41.17 -5.34
C THR A 43 32.52 -39.95 -4.43
N HIS A 44 33.67 -39.33 -4.13
CA HIS A 44 33.69 -38.15 -3.27
C HIS A 44 33.10 -36.92 -3.94
N GLU A 45 33.38 -36.69 -5.23
CA GLU A 45 32.74 -35.60 -5.99
C GLU A 45 31.26 -35.87 -6.21
N SER A 46 30.83 -37.12 -6.47
CA SER A 46 29.41 -37.45 -6.58
C SER A 46 28.68 -37.31 -5.24
N GLU A 47 29.29 -37.74 -4.13
CA GLU A 47 28.75 -37.55 -2.79
C GLU A 47 28.69 -36.07 -2.41
N LEU A 48 29.70 -35.28 -2.78
CA LEU A 48 29.73 -33.84 -2.52
C LEU A 48 28.74 -33.08 -3.44
N MET A 49 28.48 -33.60 -4.64
CA MET A 49 27.46 -33.08 -5.56
C MET A 49 26.05 -33.49 -5.14
N GLU A 50 25.84 -34.70 -4.64
CA GLU A 50 24.58 -35.15 -4.02
C GLU A 50 24.32 -34.40 -2.72
N MET A 51 25.34 -34.17 -1.89
CA MET A 51 25.23 -33.39 -0.68
C MET A 51 24.99 -31.92 -1.00
N LYS A 52 25.60 -31.37 -2.06
CA LYS A 52 25.26 -30.02 -2.58
C LYS A 52 23.85 -29.97 -3.14
N MET A 53 23.41 -30.94 -3.94
CA MET A 53 22.03 -31.01 -4.43
C MET A 53 21.03 -31.23 -3.29
N ALA A 54 21.40 -31.96 -2.23
CA ALA A 54 20.58 -32.13 -1.04
C ALA A 54 20.54 -30.85 -0.21
N LEU A 55 21.66 -30.15 -0.06
CA LEU A 55 21.74 -28.83 0.58
C LEU A 55 20.96 -27.78 -0.20
N GLU A 56 21.05 -27.81 -1.53
CA GLU A 56 20.31 -26.96 -2.46
C GLU A 56 18.83 -27.31 -2.43
N LYS A 57 18.43 -28.60 -2.44
CA LYS A 57 17.03 -29.03 -2.21
C LYS A 57 16.52 -28.66 -0.82
N LEU A 58 17.38 -28.67 0.21
CA LEU A 58 17.07 -28.19 1.56
C LEU A 58 16.98 -26.66 1.64
N SER A 59 17.70 -25.93 0.78
CA SER A 59 17.65 -24.46 0.69
C SER A 59 16.57 -23.94 -0.27
N MET A 60 16.13 -24.75 -1.24
CA MET A 60 15.06 -24.45 -2.20
C MET A 60 13.69 -24.20 -1.53
N GLY A 61 13.55 -24.50 -0.24
CA GLY A 61 12.37 -24.17 0.56
C GLY A 61 12.57 -23.01 1.55
N LYS A 62 13.75 -22.38 1.60
CA LYS A 62 14.10 -21.35 2.58
C LYS A 62 14.96 -20.25 1.94
N ASP A 63 14.46 -19.61 0.90
CA ASP A 63 14.90 -18.24 0.64
C ASP A 63 14.66 -17.47 1.93
N LYS A 64 15.74 -17.04 2.59
CA LYS A 64 15.64 -16.25 3.82
C LYS A 64 14.79 -15.03 3.49
N ILE A 65 13.63 -14.91 4.15
CA ILE A 65 12.78 -13.74 3.99
C ILE A 65 13.63 -12.52 4.36
N PRO A 66 13.82 -11.56 3.44
CA PRO A 66 14.62 -10.39 3.75
C PRO A 66 13.93 -9.58 4.85
N MET A 67 14.73 -9.05 5.77
CA MET A 67 14.23 -8.32 6.95
C MET A 67 13.38 -7.09 6.57
N PHE A 68 13.77 -6.43 5.48
CA PHE A 68 13.15 -5.19 5.01
C PHE A 68 12.47 -5.36 3.66
N PHE A 69 11.42 -4.57 3.41
CA PHE A 69 10.79 -4.45 2.09
C PHE A 69 11.71 -3.84 1.05
N ASP A 70 11.58 -4.30 -0.19
CA ASP A 70 12.29 -3.73 -1.34
C ASP A 70 11.60 -2.42 -1.77
N PRO A 71 12.33 -1.28 -1.85
CA PRO A 71 11.78 -0.04 -2.37
C PRO A 71 11.14 -0.16 -3.76
N ASP A 72 11.65 -1.03 -4.64
CA ASP A 72 11.12 -1.21 -6.00
C ASP A 72 9.78 -1.96 -6.01
N ASP A 73 9.61 -2.93 -5.11
CA ASP A 73 8.31 -3.58 -4.91
C ASP A 73 7.29 -2.58 -4.37
N LEU A 74 7.72 -1.74 -3.42
CA LEU A 74 6.86 -0.74 -2.81
C LEU A 74 6.42 0.33 -3.82
N ALA A 75 7.33 0.76 -4.69
CA ALA A 75 7.03 1.69 -5.78
C ALA A 75 5.99 1.13 -6.77
N LYS A 76 5.85 -0.20 -6.85
CA LYS A 76 4.83 -0.90 -7.65
C LYS A 76 3.55 -1.21 -6.86
N GLY A 77 3.40 -0.68 -5.64
CA GLY A 77 2.23 -0.96 -4.80
C GLY A 77 2.21 -2.40 -4.25
N SER A 78 3.39 -3.00 -4.02
CA SER A 78 3.54 -4.35 -3.49
C SER A 78 4.40 -4.38 -2.22
N TYR A 79 4.08 -5.28 -1.29
CA TYR A 79 4.97 -5.64 -0.17
C TYR A 79 6.03 -6.70 -0.58
N GLY A 80 6.06 -7.04 -1.87
CA GLY A 80 7.03 -7.90 -2.50
C GLY A 80 6.61 -9.36 -2.59
N VAL A 81 7.36 -10.12 -3.40
CA VAL A 81 7.05 -11.51 -3.76
C VAL A 81 6.87 -12.45 -2.56
N HIS A 82 7.58 -12.19 -1.45
CA HIS A 82 7.48 -13.01 -0.25
C HIS A 82 6.14 -12.88 0.48
N ILE A 83 5.42 -11.77 0.27
CA ILE A 83 4.07 -11.54 0.79
C ILE A 83 3.05 -11.92 -0.28
N ASP A 84 3.23 -11.43 -1.51
CA ASP A 84 2.26 -11.55 -2.59
C ASP A 84 2.03 -13.00 -3.05
N LYS A 85 2.98 -13.90 -2.81
CA LYS A 85 2.81 -15.34 -3.09
C LYS A 85 1.68 -16.01 -2.31
N TYR A 86 1.24 -15.40 -1.19
CA TYR A 86 0.15 -15.91 -0.37
C TYR A 86 -1.23 -15.35 -0.75
N LEU A 87 -1.30 -14.43 -1.72
CA LEU A 87 -2.57 -13.89 -2.20
C LEU A 87 -3.48 -15.02 -2.73
N GLY A 88 -4.75 -14.95 -2.36
CA GLY A 88 -5.75 -15.98 -2.70
C GLY A 88 -5.69 -17.22 -1.81
N ARG A 89 -4.87 -17.24 -0.75
CA ARG A 89 -4.73 -18.39 0.17
C ARG A 89 -5.26 -18.08 1.56
N SER A 90 -5.68 -19.11 2.28
CA SER A 90 -6.11 -19.01 3.68
C SER A 90 -4.95 -19.31 4.63
N PRO A 91 -4.66 -18.44 5.62
CA PRO A 91 -3.66 -18.71 6.64
C PRO A 91 -4.10 -19.86 7.56
N SER A 92 -3.16 -20.74 7.92
CA SER A 92 -3.38 -21.90 8.80
C SER A 92 -3.69 -21.54 10.26
N ASP A 93 -3.20 -20.39 10.72
CA ASP A 93 -3.38 -19.82 12.06
C ASP A 93 -4.30 -18.59 12.09
N GLY A 94 -4.95 -18.26 10.96
CA GLY A 94 -5.92 -17.18 10.89
C GLY A 94 -7.37 -17.63 11.04
N PRO A 95 -8.33 -16.69 10.97
CA PRO A 95 -9.74 -16.99 11.10
C PRO A 95 -10.25 -17.92 9.98
N ALA A 96 -11.07 -18.90 10.35
CA ALA A 96 -11.62 -19.86 9.39
C ALA A 96 -12.49 -19.16 8.33
N GLY A 97 -12.31 -19.54 7.06
CA GLY A 97 -13.07 -19.00 5.93
C GLY A 97 -12.58 -17.65 5.41
N TYR A 98 -11.47 -17.13 5.95
CA TYR A 98 -10.83 -15.92 5.43
C TYR A 98 -9.73 -16.25 4.43
N VAL A 99 -9.59 -15.39 3.42
CA VAL A 99 -8.57 -15.48 2.38
C VAL A 99 -7.75 -14.20 2.38
N PHE A 100 -6.42 -14.33 2.32
CA PHE A 100 -5.54 -13.19 2.19
C PHE A 100 -5.62 -12.61 0.78
N GLN A 101 -5.94 -11.32 0.69
CA GLN A 101 -6.08 -10.62 -0.59
C GLN A 101 -5.43 -9.24 -0.56
N LYS A 102 -5.11 -8.77 -1.76
CA LYS A 102 -4.75 -7.39 -2.06
C LYS A 102 -5.93 -6.77 -2.79
N VAL A 103 -6.66 -5.91 -2.09
CA VAL A 103 -7.78 -5.16 -2.65
C VAL A 103 -7.26 -3.81 -3.11
N THR A 104 -7.37 -3.54 -4.41
CA THR A 104 -6.84 -2.31 -5.02
C THR A 104 -7.99 -1.39 -5.42
N TYR A 105 -7.95 -0.17 -4.89
CA TYR A 105 -8.86 0.92 -5.25
C TYR A 105 -8.10 2.00 -6.00
N SER A 106 -8.78 2.76 -6.86
CA SER A 106 -8.20 3.91 -7.52
C SER A 106 -9.23 5.00 -7.74
N ALA A 107 -8.79 6.24 -7.59
CA ALA A 107 -9.55 7.42 -7.99
C ALA A 107 -8.61 8.47 -8.59
N GLY A 108 -9.13 9.22 -9.56
CA GLY A 108 -8.48 10.38 -10.14
C GLY A 108 -8.78 11.67 -9.39
N ALA A 109 -7.87 12.63 -9.50
CA ALA A 109 -8.09 13.98 -9.00
C ALA A 109 -9.03 14.78 -9.92
N ILE A 110 -9.59 15.84 -9.37
CA ILE A 110 -10.46 16.78 -10.09
C ILE A 110 -9.60 17.69 -10.98
N ILE A 111 -10.12 18.03 -12.17
CA ILE A 111 -9.48 18.99 -13.08
C ILE A 111 -9.42 20.41 -12.46
N ASN A 112 -8.54 21.27 -12.97
CA ASN A 112 -8.36 22.66 -12.56
C ASN A 112 -7.87 22.83 -11.12
N LYS A 113 -6.93 21.97 -10.71
CA LYS A 113 -6.32 22.00 -9.38
C LYS A 113 -4.80 22.09 -9.50
N SER A 114 -4.19 23.01 -8.76
CA SER A 114 -2.73 23.17 -8.69
C SER A 114 -2.09 22.34 -7.59
N ASN A 115 -2.87 21.96 -6.57
CA ASN A 115 -2.46 21.07 -5.48
C ASN A 115 -3.49 19.96 -5.26
N VAL A 116 -2.99 18.74 -5.11
CA VAL A 116 -3.78 17.52 -4.93
C VAL A 116 -3.08 16.62 -3.92
N ALA A 117 -3.80 16.22 -2.87
CA ALA A 117 -3.28 15.35 -1.81
C ALA A 117 -4.09 14.06 -1.69
N GLY A 118 -3.45 12.91 -1.80
CA GLY A 118 -4.01 11.61 -1.49
C GLY A 118 -3.68 11.22 -0.05
N MET A 119 -4.65 10.63 0.64
CA MET A 119 -4.55 10.26 2.04
C MET A 119 -5.21 8.92 2.30
N TYR A 120 -4.59 8.15 3.18
CA TYR A 120 -5.21 6.96 3.75
C TYR A 120 -4.80 6.79 5.21
N LYS A 121 -5.80 6.61 6.06
CA LYS A 121 -5.64 6.22 7.46
C LYS A 121 -6.15 4.79 7.62
N LEU A 122 -5.38 3.98 8.35
CA LEU A 122 -5.83 2.66 8.75
C LEU A 122 -6.83 2.83 9.92
N CYS A 123 -8.12 2.76 9.61
CA CYS A 123 -9.23 2.85 10.56
C CYS A 123 -10.43 1.99 10.12
N PRO A 124 -11.38 1.71 11.02
CA PRO A 124 -12.52 0.82 10.72
C PRO A 124 -13.47 1.29 9.61
N ASP A 125 -13.50 2.59 9.32
CA ASP A 125 -14.23 3.13 8.17
C ASP A 125 -13.61 2.71 6.84
N HIS A 126 -12.31 2.37 6.87
CA HIS A 126 -11.50 2.04 5.72
C HIS A 126 -11.71 3.06 4.61
N MET A 127 -11.40 4.34 4.84
CA MET A 127 -11.59 5.37 3.82
C MET A 127 -10.27 6.02 3.39
N GLY A 128 -10.04 6.03 2.08
CA GLY A 128 -9.01 6.84 1.44
C GLY A 128 -9.64 8.09 0.80
N TYR A 129 -8.93 9.20 0.84
CA TYR A 129 -9.41 10.49 0.35
C TYR A 129 -8.39 11.14 -0.60
N ILE A 130 -8.89 11.90 -1.55
CA ILE A 130 -8.13 12.84 -2.38
C ILE A 130 -8.67 14.23 -2.07
N TYR A 131 -7.86 15.07 -1.45
CA TYR A 131 -8.16 16.47 -1.18
C TYR A 131 -7.58 17.35 -2.28
N HIS A 132 -8.30 18.40 -2.63
CA HIS A 132 -7.89 19.37 -3.64
C HIS A 132 -7.84 20.75 -3.02
N GLU A 133 -6.99 21.61 -3.57
CA GLU A 133 -6.99 23.01 -3.13
C GLU A 133 -8.34 23.70 -3.34
N GLY A 134 -8.66 24.56 -2.37
CA GLY A 134 -9.89 25.32 -2.30
C GLY A 134 -11.10 24.44 -2.01
N ASN A 135 -12.00 24.92 -1.16
CA ASN A 135 -13.33 24.35 -1.02
C ASN A 135 -14.27 24.99 -2.04
N THR A 136 -15.29 24.26 -2.47
CA THR A 136 -16.38 24.88 -3.25
C THR A 136 -17.29 25.60 -2.27
N VAL A 137 -17.43 26.92 -2.41
CA VAL A 137 -18.28 27.73 -1.54
C VAL A 137 -19.48 28.20 -2.36
N LEU A 138 -20.68 27.77 -1.96
CA LEU A 138 -21.93 28.29 -2.49
C LEU A 138 -22.45 29.38 -1.55
N THR A 139 -22.54 30.61 -2.04
CA THR A 139 -23.27 31.67 -1.33
C THR A 139 -24.75 31.53 -1.63
N ILE A 140 -25.56 31.41 -0.60
CA ILE A 140 -27.01 31.20 -0.71
C ILE A 140 -27.72 32.47 -0.27
N ALA A 141 -28.37 33.18 -1.20
CA ALA A 141 -29.15 34.36 -0.83
C ALA A 141 -30.47 33.94 -0.18
N THR A 142 -31.10 34.85 0.57
CA THR A 142 -32.45 34.61 1.13
C THR A 142 -33.48 34.26 0.06
N GLY A 143 -33.37 34.85 -1.13
CA GLY A 143 -34.25 34.59 -2.27
C GLY A 143 -34.07 33.21 -2.91
N ASP A 144 -32.97 32.52 -2.61
CA ASP A 144 -32.68 31.18 -3.13
C ASP A 144 -33.26 30.07 -2.24
N VAL A 145 -33.81 30.41 -1.08
CA VAL A 145 -34.35 29.47 -0.10
C VAL A 145 -35.88 29.51 -0.12
N THR A 146 -36.50 28.38 -0.48
CA THR A 146 -37.96 28.22 -0.49
C THR A 146 -38.40 27.35 0.67
N THR A 147 -38.79 27.97 1.79
CA THR A 147 -39.19 27.31 3.04
C THR A 147 -40.38 26.37 2.89
N GLY A 148 -41.39 26.72 2.10
CA GLY A 148 -42.58 25.87 1.90
C GLY A 148 -42.29 24.52 1.20
N THR A 149 -41.08 24.34 0.66
CA THR A 149 -40.64 23.09 0.02
C THR A 149 -39.26 22.65 0.49
N ASP A 150 -38.67 23.32 1.49
CA ASP A 150 -37.30 23.06 1.98
C ASP A 150 -36.22 23.05 0.90
N THR A 151 -36.42 23.83 -0.16
CA THR A 151 -35.56 23.78 -1.35
C THR A 151 -34.59 24.95 -1.37
N ILE A 152 -33.31 24.65 -1.60
CA ILE A 152 -32.26 25.63 -1.84
C ILE A 152 -31.97 25.62 -3.34
N THR A 153 -31.97 26.80 -3.95
CA THR A 153 -31.67 27.01 -5.37
C THR A 153 -30.23 27.45 -5.54
N ALA A 154 -29.48 26.77 -6.39
CA ALA A 154 -28.14 27.18 -6.78
C ALA A 154 -27.89 26.69 -8.20
N THR A 155 -27.81 27.62 -9.14
CA THR A 155 -27.69 27.27 -10.57
C THR A 155 -26.42 26.47 -10.84
N ALA A 156 -26.56 25.32 -11.50
CA ALA A 156 -25.46 24.44 -11.88
C ALA A 156 -24.51 24.10 -10.71
N HIS A 157 -25.07 23.83 -9.53
CA HIS A 157 -24.30 23.62 -8.30
C HIS A 157 -23.34 22.41 -8.35
N GLY A 158 -23.53 21.45 -9.25
CA GLY A 158 -22.64 20.29 -9.42
C GLY A 158 -22.68 19.24 -8.29
N LEU A 159 -23.29 19.56 -7.15
CA LEU A 159 -23.41 18.68 -5.97
C LEU A 159 -24.11 17.33 -6.24
N LEU A 160 -23.76 16.32 -5.42
CA LEU A 160 -24.33 14.98 -5.43
C LEU A 160 -25.14 14.66 -4.15
N ASP A 161 -26.13 13.78 -4.24
CA ASP A 161 -26.86 13.32 -3.05
C ASP A 161 -25.90 12.53 -2.13
N GLY A 162 -26.00 12.76 -0.83
CA GLY A 162 -25.09 12.23 0.18
C GLY A 162 -23.79 13.02 0.34
N GLU A 163 -23.57 14.05 -0.47
CA GLU A 163 -22.40 14.93 -0.34
C GLU A 163 -22.48 15.79 0.93
N LYS A 164 -21.33 16.01 1.57
CA LYS A 164 -21.21 16.71 2.84
C LYS A 164 -21.00 18.20 2.60
N VAL A 165 -21.73 19.03 3.33
CA VAL A 165 -21.55 20.48 3.33
C VAL A 165 -21.49 21.03 4.76
N VAL A 166 -20.71 22.07 4.97
CA VAL A 166 -20.71 22.84 6.22
C VAL A 166 -21.49 24.12 5.98
N TYR A 167 -22.52 24.34 6.79
CA TYR A 167 -23.30 25.58 6.77
C TYR A 167 -22.64 26.64 7.63
N ALA A 168 -22.55 27.87 7.10
CA ALA A 168 -22.13 29.03 7.85
C ALA A 168 -23.11 30.19 7.64
N ALA A 169 -23.65 30.73 8.73
CA ALA A 169 -24.45 31.94 8.74
C ALA A 169 -23.59 33.21 8.62
N ASN A 170 -22.26 33.08 8.76
CA ASN A 170 -21.26 34.15 8.62
C ASN A 170 -21.48 35.32 9.59
N GLY A 171 -21.94 35.03 10.81
CA GLY A 171 -22.14 36.00 11.88
C GLY A 171 -23.52 36.68 11.91
N ASP A 172 -24.39 36.35 10.96
CA ASP A 172 -25.74 36.92 10.83
C ASP A 172 -26.85 35.90 11.17
N THR A 173 -28.11 36.26 10.89
CA THR A 173 -29.28 35.39 11.12
C THR A 173 -29.11 34.04 10.45
N VAL A 174 -29.17 32.98 11.25
CA VAL A 174 -29.13 31.58 10.82
C VAL A 174 -30.38 31.19 10.04
N MET A 175 -30.22 30.37 8.99
CA MET A 175 -31.33 29.69 8.30
C MET A 175 -32.05 28.78 9.29
N ALA A 176 -33.29 29.11 9.64
CA ALA A 176 -34.00 28.39 10.69
C ALA A 176 -34.27 26.94 10.27
N GLY A 177 -33.92 26.01 11.15
CA GLY A 177 -33.82 24.58 10.83
C GLY A 177 -32.36 24.09 10.77
N LEU A 178 -31.41 25.01 10.55
CA LEU A 178 -29.97 24.75 10.60
C LEU A 178 -29.32 25.43 11.81
N ALA A 179 -28.05 25.09 12.04
CA ALA A 179 -27.18 25.66 13.05
C ALA A 179 -25.84 26.05 12.41
N ASP A 180 -25.31 27.20 12.81
CA ASP A 180 -24.04 27.73 12.29
C ASP A 180 -22.86 26.80 12.60
N GLY A 181 -21.98 26.62 11.61
CA GLY A 181 -20.81 25.74 11.70
C GLY A 181 -21.13 24.24 11.70
N VAL A 182 -22.40 23.86 11.50
CA VAL A 182 -22.82 22.45 11.52
C VAL A 182 -22.75 21.82 10.13
N GLN A 183 -22.39 20.55 10.11
CA GLN A 183 -22.32 19.71 8.92
C GLN A 183 -23.71 19.15 8.55
N TYR A 184 -24.04 19.21 7.27
CA TYR A 184 -25.26 18.67 6.67
C TYR A 184 -24.93 17.83 5.43
N PHE A 185 -25.94 17.14 4.88
CA PHE A 185 -25.83 16.29 3.70
C PHE A 185 -26.81 16.73 2.61
N ILE A 186 -26.39 16.72 1.35
CA ILE A 186 -27.24 17.01 0.21
C ILE A 186 -28.23 15.86 -0.01
N VAL A 187 -29.52 16.17 -0.21
CA VAL A 187 -30.56 15.20 -0.59
C VAL A 187 -31.52 15.80 -1.61
N ASN A 188 -32.17 14.93 -2.40
CA ASN A 188 -33.11 15.29 -3.46
C ASN A 188 -32.54 16.32 -4.44
N LYS A 189 -31.29 16.13 -4.88
CA LYS A 189 -30.68 17.03 -5.85
C LYS A 189 -31.43 17.05 -7.19
N ALA A 190 -31.43 18.22 -7.80
CA ALA A 190 -31.75 18.48 -9.20
C ALA A 190 -30.55 19.19 -9.85
N THR A 191 -30.70 19.73 -11.06
CA THR A 191 -29.62 20.45 -11.75
C THR A 191 -29.28 21.79 -11.09
N ASN A 192 -30.30 22.47 -10.56
CA ASN A 192 -30.20 23.84 -10.04
C ASN A 192 -30.75 23.97 -8.61
N SER A 193 -31.06 22.86 -7.95
CA SER A 193 -31.64 22.88 -6.61
C SER A 193 -31.39 21.60 -5.85
N PHE A 194 -31.45 21.68 -4.53
CA PHE A 194 -31.27 20.54 -3.64
C PHE A 194 -31.92 20.84 -2.28
N LYS A 195 -31.89 19.85 -1.38
CA LYS A 195 -32.29 19.99 0.02
C LYS A 195 -31.16 19.50 0.94
N LEU A 196 -31.29 19.76 2.23
CA LEU A 196 -30.32 19.36 3.25
C LEU A 196 -30.91 18.32 4.21
N ALA A 197 -30.08 17.40 4.68
CA ALA A 197 -30.40 16.39 5.70
C ALA A 197 -29.34 16.40 6.83
N ALA A 198 -29.73 15.96 8.02
CA ALA A 198 -28.83 15.88 9.18
C ALA A 198 -27.89 14.66 9.12
N THR A 199 -28.27 13.63 8.37
CA THR A 199 -27.50 12.39 8.18
C THR A 199 -27.44 12.02 6.70
N ALA A 200 -26.41 11.29 6.29
CA ALA A 200 -26.26 10.81 4.92
C ALA A 200 -27.46 9.92 4.53
N GLY A 201 -28.15 10.26 3.44
CA GLY A 201 -29.36 9.55 2.99
C GLY A 201 -30.59 9.72 3.89
N GLY A 202 -30.55 10.65 4.84
CA GLY A 202 -31.68 10.96 5.73
C GLY A 202 -32.78 11.79 5.05
N SER A 203 -33.84 12.07 5.81
CA SER A 203 -34.93 12.96 5.36
C SER A 203 -34.47 14.41 5.25
N ALA A 204 -35.07 15.16 4.33
CA ALA A 204 -34.87 16.60 4.23
C ALA A 204 -35.26 17.30 5.54
N ILE A 205 -34.44 18.27 5.95
CA ILE A 205 -34.67 19.14 7.09
C ILE A 205 -35.77 20.14 6.73
N ASP A 206 -36.68 20.38 7.67
CA ASP A 206 -37.68 21.44 7.60
C ASP A 206 -37.01 22.81 7.79
N ILE A 207 -37.00 23.64 6.74
CA ILE A 207 -36.42 24.97 6.75
C ILE A 207 -37.53 25.98 7.00
N THR A 208 -37.60 26.51 8.22
CA THR A 208 -38.68 27.43 8.62
C THR A 208 -38.33 28.91 8.45
N GLY A 209 -37.12 29.23 7.96
CA GLY A 209 -36.67 30.61 7.78
C GLY A 209 -35.44 30.68 6.87
N THR A 210 -35.41 31.69 6.00
CA THR A 210 -34.42 31.79 4.90
C THR A 210 -33.02 32.22 5.34
N GLY A 211 -32.82 32.62 6.60
CA GLY A 211 -31.53 33.11 7.09
C GLY A 211 -31.19 34.50 6.57
N ASN A 212 -29.96 34.69 6.10
CA ASN A 212 -29.42 35.96 5.60
C ASN A 212 -28.94 35.87 4.14
N SER A 213 -28.51 36.99 3.54
CA SER A 213 -28.19 37.07 2.11
C SER A 213 -26.74 36.70 1.75
N ALA A 214 -25.90 36.38 2.74
CA ALA A 214 -24.47 36.09 2.56
C ALA A 214 -24.02 34.80 3.26
N GLN A 215 -24.96 33.95 3.66
CA GLN A 215 -24.69 32.62 4.22
C GLN A 215 -24.11 31.69 3.18
N THR A 216 -23.33 30.70 3.63
CA THR A 216 -22.59 29.82 2.73
C THR A 216 -22.79 28.35 3.05
N LEU A 217 -22.71 27.54 2.01
CA LEU A 217 -22.49 26.10 2.09
C LEU A 217 -21.11 25.81 1.51
N THR A 218 -20.23 25.28 2.35
CA THR A 218 -18.87 24.93 1.96
C THR A 218 -18.79 23.43 1.75
N VAL A 219 -18.42 23.03 0.55
CA VAL A 219 -18.18 21.65 0.14
C VAL A 219 -16.67 21.43 0.15
N SER A 220 -16.22 20.46 0.92
CA SER A 220 -14.84 19.98 0.81
C SER A 220 -14.68 19.35 -0.57
N ASN A 221 -13.72 19.84 -1.37
CA ASN A 221 -13.39 19.22 -2.66
C ASN A 221 -12.62 17.92 -2.42
N GLU A 222 -13.26 16.94 -1.78
CA GLU A 222 -12.72 15.62 -1.47
C GLU A 222 -13.29 14.57 -2.42
N VAL A 223 -12.45 13.64 -2.88
CA VAL A 223 -12.87 12.45 -3.61
C VAL A 223 -12.48 11.23 -2.79
N ARG A 224 -13.43 10.32 -2.55
CA ARG A 224 -13.16 9.09 -1.80
C ARG A 224 -12.61 8.02 -2.72
N ILE A 225 -11.46 7.43 -2.40
CA ILE A 225 -10.73 6.48 -3.26
C ILE A 225 -11.42 5.12 -3.34
N ASN A 226 -11.97 4.65 -2.22
CA ASN A 226 -12.51 3.30 -2.05
C ASN A 226 -14.03 3.30 -1.81
N GLN A 227 -14.72 4.29 -2.36
CA GLN A 227 -16.17 4.31 -2.49
C GLN A 227 -16.62 3.71 -3.84
N ASP A 228 -17.82 3.14 -3.87
CA ASP A 228 -18.44 2.69 -5.11
C ASP A 228 -18.61 3.89 -6.05
N GLY A 229 -18.09 3.77 -7.28
CA GLY A 229 -18.11 4.89 -8.23
C GLY A 229 -17.12 6.02 -7.92
N ALA A 230 -16.13 5.78 -7.05
CA ALA A 230 -15.05 6.72 -6.70
C ALA A 230 -14.33 7.36 -7.90
N ASP A 231 -14.30 6.66 -9.04
CA ASP A 231 -13.70 7.16 -10.27
C ASP A 231 -14.75 7.96 -11.06
N LEU A 232 -14.85 9.25 -10.73
CA LEU A 232 -15.78 10.20 -11.36
C LEU A 232 -15.16 10.95 -12.55
N SER A 233 -13.97 10.55 -13.03
CA SER A 233 -13.36 11.15 -14.23
C SER A 233 -14.18 10.76 -15.47
N GLY A 234 -14.58 11.77 -16.25
CA GLY A 234 -15.33 11.60 -17.49
C GLY A 234 -14.62 10.71 -18.52
N ALA A 235 -15.38 10.29 -19.54
CA ALA A 235 -15.15 9.21 -20.52
C ALA A 235 -13.82 9.15 -21.33
N SER A 236 -12.78 9.90 -20.98
CA SER A 236 -11.45 9.88 -21.60
C SER A 236 -10.37 9.19 -20.76
N ASP A 237 -10.75 8.46 -19.71
CA ASP A 237 -9.82 7.73 -18.83
C ASP A 237 -9.52 6.31 -19.36
N PRO A 238 -8.25 5.91 -19.60
CA PRO A 238 -7.94 4.63 -20.20
C PRO A 238 -8.02 3.38 -19.27
N THR A 239 -8.17 3.45 -17.93
CA THR A 239 -8.30 2.23 -17.04
C THR A 239 -8.38 2.57 -15.53
N PRO A 240 -8.78 1.62 -14.63
CA PRO A 240 -10.04 0.88 -14.52
C PRO A 240 -11.05 1.61 -13.59
N SER A 241 -12.34 1.38 -13.81
CA SER A 241 -13.42 1.87 -12.95
C SER A 241 -13.21 1.47 -11.48
N GLY A 242 -13.59 2.34 -10.54
CA GLY A 242 -13.60 2.02 -9.11
C GLY A 242 -14.27 0.66 -8.83
N ILE A 243 -13.64 -0.16 -7.98
CA ILE A 243 -14.17 -1.49 -7.64
C ILE A 243 -15.47 -1.34 -6.85
N SER A 244 -16.49 -2.14 -7.22
CA SER A 244 -17.81 -2.15 -6.58
C SER A 244 -18.21 -3.56 -6.15
N GLY A 245 -19.19 -3.65 -5.25
CA GLY A 245 -19.77 -4.93 -4.83
C GLY A 245 -18.77 -5.88 -4.16
N GLU A 246 -18.75 -7.14 -4.60
CA GLU A 246 -17.97 -8.21 -3.96
C GLU A 246 -16.45 -8.06 -4.06
N ALA A 247 -15.93 -7.11 -4.83
CA ALA A 247 -14.48 -6.84 -4.94
C ALA A 247 -13.96 -5.85 -3.88
N LYS A 248 -14.84 -5.02 -3.30
CA LYS A 248 -14.50 -4.02 -2.26
C LYS A 248 -14.52 -4.67 -0.88
N LEU A 249 -13.71 -4.18 0.07
CA LEU A 249 -13.76 -4.58 1.48
C LEU A 249 -15.14 -4.25 2.10
N VAL A 250 -15.70 -5.22 2.82
CA VAL A 250 -17.02 -5.13 3.46
C VAL A 250 -16.87 -5.29 4.97
N PRO A 251 -17.90 -4.93 5.75
CA PRO A 251 -17.86 -5.11 7.19
C PRO A 251 -17.50 -6.53 7.61
N GLY A 252 -16.58 -6.65 8.57
CA GLY A 252 -16.03 -7.93 9.04
C GLY A 252 -14.75 -8.38 8.34
N ASP A 253 -14.34 -7.74 7.23
CA ASP A 253 -13.00 -7.94 6.67
C ASP A 253 -11.93 -7.32 7.59
N MET A 254 -10.73 -7.90 7.61
CA MET A 254 -9.64 -7.47 8.50
C MET A 254 -8.49 -6.87 7.71
N ILE A 255 -8.22 -5.59 7.90
CA ILE A 255 -7.14 -4.84 7.24
C ILE A 255 -5.84 -5.07 8.01
N LEU A 256 -4.83 -5.54 7.29
CA LEU A 256 -3.49 -5.77 7.84
C LEU A 256 -2.58 -4.57 7.57
N GLY A 257 -2.70 -3.94 6.41
CA GLY A 257 -1.93 -2.75 6.06
C GLY A 257 -2.28 -2.26 4.66
N ALA A 258 -1.74 -1.10 4.29
CA ALA A 258 -2.02 -0.51 2.99
C ALA A 258 -0.82 0.24 2.42
N ILE A 259 -0.80 0.33 1.10
CA ILE A 259 0.11 1.16 0.32
C ILE A 259 -0.73 2.18 -0.43
N LEU A 260 -0.54 3.46 -0.13
CA LEU A 260 -1.03 4.55 -0.94
C LEU A 260 0.03 4.86 -2.01
N GLN A 261 -0.36 4.82 -3.27
CA GLN A 261 0.51 5.04 -4.41
C GLN A 261 0.00 6.20 -5.26
N LEU A 262 0.91 7.04 -5.71
CA LEU A 262 0.67 8.05 -6.74
C LEU A 262 0.99 7.46 -8.11
N LEU A 263 0.01 7.50 -9.00
CA LEU A 263 0.17 7.24 -10.42
C LEU A 263 -0.06 8.56 -11.18
N ASP A 264 1.04 9.15 -11.63
CA ASP A 264 1.01 10.36 -12.44
C ASP A 264 1.08 9.99 -13.92
N THR A 265 -0.05 10.13 -14.63
CA THR A 265 -0.14 9.78 -16.06
C THR A 265 0.12 10.96 -16.98
N ARG A 266 0.44 12.15 -16.42
CA ARG A 266 0.90 13.30 -17.22
C ARG A 266 2.13 12.90 -18.03
N SER A 267 2.29 13.49 -19.21
CA SER A 267 3.53 13.33 -19.99
C SER A 267 4.73 13.80 -19.17
N SER A 268 5.92 13.24 -19.41
CA SER A 268 7.14 13.63 -18.70
C SER A 268 7.38 15.14 -18.72
N ASP A 269 7.05 15.77 -19.84
CA ASP A 269 7.26 17.19 -20.10
C ASP A 269 6.25 18.08 -19.34
N ASN A 270 5.11 17.51 -18.94
CA ASN A 270 4.03 18.20 -18.21
C ASN A 270 3.97 17.83 -16.71
N ARG A 271 4.85 16.94 -16.23
CA ARG A 271 5.01 16.65 -14.79
C ARG A 271 5.75 17.78 -14.08
N THR A 272 5.14 18.96 -14.07
CA THR A 272 5.63 20.10 -13.30
C THR A 272 5.32 19.94 -11.81
N GLY A 273 6.07 20.66 -10.98
CA GLY A 273 5.81 20.77 -9.55
C GLY A 273 6.60 19.80 -8.68
N PHE A 274 6.09 19.53 -7.48
CA PHE A 274 6.74 18.69 -6.48
C PHE A 274 5.81 17.60 -5.97
N VAL A 275 6.38 16.42 -5.73
CA VAL A 275 5.72 15.34 -5.02
C VAL A 275 6.32 15.24 -3.64
N THR A 276 5.46 15.36 -2.62
CA THR A 276 5.83 15.23 -1.22
C THR A 276 5.09 14.06 -0.61
N ALA A 277 5.77 13.20 0.13
CA ALA A 277 5.16 11.98 0.67
C ALA A 277 5.75 11.61 2.04
N GLY A 278 4.91 11.08 2.93
CA GLY A 278 5.31 10.77 4.30
C GLY A 278 4.25 10.02 5.10
N LEU A 279 4.71 9.36 6.18
CA LEU A 279 3.81 8.91 7.25
C LEU A 279 3.63 10.06 8.23
N VAL A 280 2.44 10.64 8.28
CA VAL A 280 2.13 11.80 9.13
C VAL A 280 1.52 11.33 10.44
N SER A 281 1.94 11.93 11.56
CA SER A 281 1.29 11.68 12.86
C SER A 281 -0.18 12.11 12.80
N ASN A 282 -1.04 11.37 13.48
CA ASN A 282 -2.44 11.74 13.60
C ASN A 282 -2.82 11.96 15.06
N ASP A 283 -3.10 13.21 15.41
CA ASP A 283 -3.54 13.58 16.76
C ASP A 283 -5.08 13.64 16.87
N SER A 284 -5.82 13.35 15.79
CA SER A 284 -7.28 13.44 15.76
C SER A 284 -7.99 12.10 15.95
N ALA A 285 -9.04 12.11 16.78
CA ALA A 285 -9.94 10.98 16.99
C ALA A 285 -11.03 10.84 15.91
N VAL A 286 -11.22 11.90 15.11
CA VAL A 286 -12.15 11.89 13.98
C VAL A 286 -11.39 11.35 12.76
N PRO A 287 -12.08 10.70 11.79
CA PRO A 287 -11.50 10.43 10.48
C PRO A 287 -11.10 11.76 9.81
N ASP A 288 -9.82 12.09 10.01
CA ASP A 288 -9.01 13.04 9.27
C ASP A 288 -9.42 14.52 9.33
N SER A 289 -8.79 15.26 10.24
CA SER A 289 -8.88 16.72 10.30
C SER A 289 -7.82 17.44 9.46
N TYR A 290 -6.89 16.72 8.82
CA TYR A 290 -5.71 17.33 8.17
C TYR A 290 -5.82 17.44 6.66
N GLY A 291 -6.88 16.91 6.05
CA GLY A 291 -7.04 16.86 4.60
C GLY A 291 -6.98 18.22 3.91
N ALA A 292 -7.63 19.23 4.50
CA ALA A 292 -7.66 20.58 3.93
C ALA A 292 -6.27 21.25 4.02
N GLU A 293 -5.57 21.06 5.13
CA GLU A 293 -4.21 21.56 5.36
C GLU A 293 -3.22 20.87 4.42
N LEU A 294 -3.39 19.56 4.19
CA LEU A 294 -2.57 18.78 3.26
C LEU A 294 -2.73 19.21 1.82
N ALA A 295 -3.91 19.65 1.39
CA ALA A 295 -4.07 20.17 0.03
C ALA A 295 -3.63 21.64 -0.12
N SER A 296 -3.57 22.42 0.97
CA SER A 296 -3.31 23.87 0.93
C SER A 296 -1.88 24.30 1.30
N ASP A 297 -1.19 23.57 2.18
CA ASP A 297 0.24 23.75 2.46
C ASP A 297 1.01 22.41 2.52
N PRO A 298 0.98 21.63 1.44
CA PRO A 298 1.38 20.22 1.50
C PRO A 298 2.84 19.96 1.83
N SER A 299 3.74 20.71 1.21
CA SER A 299 5.17 20.41 1.27
C SER A 299 5.72 20.67 2.66
N ASN A 300 5.27 21.73 3.33
CA ASN A 300 5.67 22.06 4.70
C ASN A 300 4.96 21.15 5.70
N PHE A 301 3.67 20.87 5.49
CA PHE A 301 2.90 20.07 6.42
C PHE A 301 3.42 18.62 6.50
N ILE A 302 3.59 17.94 5.37
CA ILE A 302 4.07 16.54 5.35
C ILE A 302 5.50 16.46 5.90
N THR A 303 6.40 17.36 5.49
CA THR A 303 7.79 17.29 5.95
C THR A 303 7.96 17.62 7.43
N GLY A 304 7.16 18.56 7.96
CA GLY A 304 7.20 18.94 9.37
C GLY A 304 6.50 17.95 10.30
N SER A 305 5.48 17.23 9.82
CA SER A 305 4.63 16.37 10.65
C SER A 305 4.88 14.86 10.44
N ALA A 306 5.79 14.50 9.53
CA ALA A 306 6.08 13.09 9.26
C ALA A 306 6.94 12.46 10.37
N ILE A 307 6.44 11.38 10.96
CA ILE A 307 7.09 10.63 12.06
C ILE A 307 8.37 9.90 11.63
N SER A 308 8.63 9.79 10.33
CA SER A 308 9.83 9.15 9.77
C SER A 308 10.57 10.06 8.78
N GLY A 309 10.25 11.36 8.78
CA GLY A 309 10.64 12.30 7.73
C GLY A 309 9.69 12.27 6.54
N GLY A 310 9.50 13.41 5.88
CA GLY A 310 8.81 13.49 4.59
C GLY A 310 9.84 13.52 3.46
N ARG A 311 9.55 12.86 2.34
CA ARG A 311 10.36 12.96 1.13
C ARG A 311 9.74 13.96 0.19
N VAL A 312 10.55 14.86 -0.36
CA VAL A 312 10.17 15.81 -1.40
C VAL A 312 11.01 15.52 -2.63
N HIS A 313 10.36 15.46 -3.79
CA HIS A 313 11.05 15.32 -5.07
C HIS A 313 10.37 16.16 -6.15
N ALA A 314 11.12 16.58 -7.16
CA ALA A 314 10.52 17.18 -8.35
C ALA A 314 9.60 16.15 -9.04
N ALA A 315 8.41 16.58 -9.49
CA ALA A 315 7.50 15.70 -10.22
C ALA A 315 8.11 15.25 -11.56
N ALA A 316 8.97 16.08 -12.16
CA ALA A 316 9.67 15.78 -13.40
C ALA A 316 10.56 14.54 -13.23
N GLY A 317 10.33 13.52 -14.07
CA GLY A 317 11.08 12.27 -14.03
C GLY A 317 10.75 11.34 -12.85
N LEU A 318 9.73 11.65 -12.04
CA LEU A 318 9.23 10.69 -11.04
C LEU A 318 8.26 9.72 -11.72
N LYS A 319 8.58 8.43 -11.72
CA LYS A 319 7.75 7.38 -12.32
C LYS A 319 6.72 6.83 -11.35
N ALA A 320 7.07 6.71 -10.07
CA ALA A 320 6.17 6.25 -9.03
C ALA A 320 6.58 6.84 -7.67
N CYS A 321 5.58 7.07 -6.83
CA CYS A 321 5.73 7.43 -5.43
C CYS A 321 4.75 6.59 -4.62
N SER A 322 5.19 6.01 -3.51
CA SER A 322 4.34 5.19 -2.65
C SER A 322 4.69 5.40 -1.18
N VAL A 323 3.66 5.44 -0.35
CA VAL A 323 3.74 5.50 1.11
C VAL A 323 2.95 4.34 1.66
N ALA A 324 3.51 3.62 2.60
CA ALA A 324 2.87 2.43 3.11
C ALA A 324 2.88 2.34 4.62
N SER A 325 1.86 1.66 5.14
CA SER A 325 1.73 1.38 6.56
C SER A 325 2.93 0.57 7.02
N PRO A 326 3.65 0.99 8.07
CA PRO A 326 5.03 0.56 8.35
C PRO A 326 5.19 -0.89 8.80
N ASN A 327 4.12 -1.65 8.97
CA ASN A 327 4.12 -3.12 9.10
C ASN A 327 2.71 -3.62 8.78
N LEU A 328 2.60 -4.89 8.38
CA LEU A 328 1.31 -5.58 8.39
C LEU A 328 0.95 -5.95 9.84
N ASN A 329 -0.16 -5.39 10.33
CA ASN A 329 -0.65 -5.64 11.68
C ASN A 329 -1.42 -6.96 11.73
N ILE A 330 -0.69 -8.05 11.95
CA ILE A 330 -1.26 -9.39 12.02
C ILE A 330 -1.81 -9.76 13.40
N TYR A 331 -1.43 -9.02 14.44
CA TYR A 331 -1.76 -9.36 15.84
C TYR A 331 -3.06 -8.70 16.31
N SER A 332 -3.35 -7.50 15.82
CA SER A 332 -4.57 -6.76 16.15
C SER A 332 -5.06 -6.01 14.91
N PRO A 333 -5.46 -6.73 13.84
CA PRO A 333 -5.84 -6.12 12.59
C PRO A 333 -7.10 -5.25 12.76
N THR A 334 -7.19 -4.21 11.94
CA THR A 334 -8.35 -3.31 11.98
C THR A 334 -9.50 -3.94 11.23
N VAL A 335 -10.63 -4.15 11.91
CA VAL A 335 -11.83 -4.74 11.32
C VAL A 335 -12.68 -3.65 10.67
N VAL A 336 -13.13 -3.87 9.45
CA VAL A 336 -14.06 -2.95 8.76
C VAL A 336 -15.39 -2.94 9.50
N ALA A 337 -15.86 -1.75 9.88
CA ALA A 337 -17.06 -1.58 10.69
C ALA A 337 -18.36 -1.75 9.89
N THR A 338 -19.44 -2.18 10.57
CA THR A 338 -20.79 -2.36 10.01
C THR A 338 -21.57 -1.06 9.81
N ALA A 339 -21.25 0.00 10.56
CA ALA A 339 -21.90 1.30 10.45
C ALA A 339 -20.97 2.44 10.92
N GLN A 340 -21.24 3.66 10.45
CA GLN A 340 -20.53 4.88 10.87
C GLN A 340 -20.68 5.18 12.38
N SER A 341 -21.71 4.63 13.05
CA SER A 341 -21.92 4.74 14.50
C SER A 341 -21.19 3.69 15.33
N ASP A 342 -20.73 2.60 14.71
CA ASP A 342 -19.90 1.57 15.35
C ASP A 342 -18.41 1.94 15.31
N LEU A 343 -18.10 3.13 14.77
CA LEU A 343 -16.81 3.78 14.91
C LEU A 343 -16.64 4.13 16.40
N SER A 344 -16.15 3.19 17.19
CA SER A 344 -15.41 3.54 18.40
C SER A 344 -14.30 4.53 18.02
N SER A 345 -13.71 5.22 19.00
CA SER A 345 -12.52 6.07 18.85
C SER A 345 -11.25 5.31 18.40
N ALA A 346 -11.44 4.30 17.55
CA ALA A 346 -10.49 3.36 17.01
C ALA A 346 -9.38 4.11 16.30
N GLN A 347 -8.31 4.26 17.08
CA GLN A 347 -6.95 4.59 16.68
C GLN A 347 -6.68 6.09 16.48
N ILE A 348 -6.71 6.83 17.61
CA ILE A 348 -6.03 8.13 17.81
C ILE A 348 -4.49 7.96 17.74
N GLY A 349 -3.96 7.24 16.74
CA GLY A 349 -2.53 6.95 16.70
C GLY A 349 -2.02 6.12 15.52
N ALA A 350 -2.89 5.65 14.63
CA ALA A 350 -2.42 5.12 13.36
C ALA A 350 -1.91 6.30 12.49
N PRO A 351 -0.67 6.23 11.96
CA PRO A 351 -0.16 7.27 11.10
C PRO A 351 -0.94 7.31 9.78
N ILE A 352 -0.94 8.48 9.16
CA ILE A 352 -1.59 8.71 7.87
C ILE A 352 -0.56 8.51 6.76
N ASN A 353 -0.90 7.66 5.79
CA ASN A 353 -0.17 7.59 4.53
C ASN A 353 -0.57 8.83 3.71
N ALA A 354 0.33 9.80 3.56
CA ALA A 354 0.04 11.05 2.86
C ALA A 354 0.97 11.23 1.65
N ILE A 355 0.39 11.56 0.50
CA ILE A 355 1.11 11.97 -0.70
C ILE A 355 0.45 13.24 -1.23
N ASN A 356 1.25 14.25 -1.54
CA ASN A 356 0.81 15.44 -2.23
C ASN A 356 1.55 15.63 -3.56
N VAL A 357 0.85 16.17 -4.55
CA VAL A 357 1.40 16.76 -5.76
C VAL A 357 1.04 18.25 -5.79
N SER A 358 2.04 19.13 -5.74
CA SER A 358 1.88 20.59 -5.79
C SER A 358 2.48 21.17 -7.06
N GLY A 359 2.00 22.32 -7.53
CA GLY A 359 2.49 22.97 -8.74
C GLY A 359 2.07 22.26 -10.03
N VAL A 360 0.90 21.64 -10.00
CA VAL A 360 0.26 20.97 -11.14
C VAL A 360 -0.32 22.04 -12.07
N GLN A 361 -0.16 21.85 -13.39
CA GLN A 361 -0.86 22.68 -14.36
C GLN A 361 -2.37 22.39 -14.26
N LEU A 362 -3.19 23.45 -14.21
CA LEU A 362 -4.63 23.32 -13.94
C LEU A 362 -5.35 22.34 -14.88
N THR A 363 -4.94 22.27 -16.15
CA THR A 363 -5.58 21.39 -17.15
C THR A 363 -5.28 19.91 -16.97
N ASP A 364 -4.22 19.59 -16.23
CA ASP A 364 -3.61 18.25 -16.22
C ASP A 364 -3.81 17.53 -14.88
N SER A 365 -4.47 18.17 -13.90
CA SER A 365 -4.68 17.59 -12.57
C SER A 365 -5.55 16.33 -12.60
N ASN A 366 -6.44 16.20 -13.57
CA ASN A 366 -7.22 14.97 -13.80
C ASN A 366 -6.38 13.75 -14.21
N GLN A 367 -5.10 13.94 -14.59
CA GLN A 367 -4.17 12.85 -14.93
C GLN A 367 -3.40 12.34 -13.71
N ILE A 368 -3.61 12.94 -12.53
CA ILE A 368 -3.08 12.49 -11.25
C ILE A 368 -4.06 11.50 -10.63
N ARG A 369 -3.58 10.29 -10.35
CA ARG A 369 -4.39 9.22 -9.75
C ARG A 369 -3.74 8.71 -8.48
N PHE A 370 -4.58 8.36 -7.51
CA PHE A 370 -4.16 7.68 -6.30
C PHE A 370 -4.69 6.26 -6.31
N VAL A 371 -3.79 5.32 -6.09
CA VAL A 371 -4.09 3.89 -5.99
C VAL A 371 -3.87 3.46 -4.55
N LEU A 372 -4.92 2.95 -3.93
CA LEU A 372 -4.89 2.43 -2.58
C LEU A 372 -4.88 0.89 -2.65
N ASN A 373 -3.72 0.30 -2.36
CA ASN A 373 -3.55 -1.15 -2.30
C ASN A 373 -3.66 -1.60 -0.84
N VAL A 374 -4.67 -2.42 -0.53
CA VAL A 374 -5.01 -2.81 0.83
C VAL A 374 -4.82 -4.31 0.98
N TYR A 375 -3.96 -4.70 1.91
CA TYR A 375 -3.73 -6.10 2.24
C TYR A 375 -4.65 -6.46 3.41
N ALA A 376 -5.52 -7.43 3.17
CA ALA A 376 -6.57 -7.79 4.10
C ALA A 376 -6.82 -9.29 4.12
N LEU A 377 -7.36 -9.78 5.23
CA LEU A 377 -8.07 -11.04 5.28
C LEU A 377 -9.54 -10.75 4.95
N VAL A 378 -10.02 -11.32 3.84
CA VAL A 378 -11.38 -11.13 3.34
C VAL A 378 -12.21 -12.36 3.69
N GLY A 379 -13.37 -12.14 4.31
CA GLY A 379 -14.29 -13.21 4.68
C GLY A 379 -14.98 -13.85 3.47
N ALA A 380 -15.60 -15.01 3.68
CA ALA A 380 -16.31 -15.73 2.62
C ALA A 380 -17.50 -14.92 2.06
N ARG A 381 -17.62 -14.83 0.72
CA ARG A 381 -18.71 -14.16 0.00
C ARG A 381 -19.46 -15.13 -0.91
N GLN A 382 -20.77 -14.91 -1.12
CA GLN A 382 -21.68 -15.93 -1.64
C GLN A 382 -21.66 -16.17 -3.15
N LYS A 383 -21.03 -15.34 -4.01
CA LYS A 383 -21.28 -15.45 -5.46
C LYS A 383 -20.11 -15.69 -6.41
N THR A 384 -18.85 -15.54 -6.00
CA THR A 384 -17.73 -15.66 -6.98
C THR A 384 -16.52 -16.48 -6.51
N ILE A 385 -16.44 -16.87 -5.25
CA ILE A 385 -15.31 -17.68 -4.74
C ILE A 385 -15.83 -19.05 -4.34
N SER A 386 -15.63 -20.02 -5.23
CA SER A 386 -15.90 -21.42 -4.95
C SER A 386 -14.93 -21.90 -3.84
N HIS A 387 -15.53 -22.29 -2.72
CA HIS A 387 -14.98 -23.08 -1.61
C HIS A 387 -14.18 -22.34 -0.54
N TYR A 388 -14.47 -22.73 0.71
CA TYR A 388 -13.51 -22.74 1.81
C TYR A 388 -12.24 -23.42 1.31
N THR A 389 -11.24 -22.63 0.90
CA THR A 389 -9.90 -23.17 0.69
C THR A 389 -9.45 -23.73 2.04
N GLN A 390 -9.16 -25.03 2.09
CA GLN A 390 -8.53 -25.60 3.27
C GLN A 390 -7.31 -24.71 3.61
N PRO A 391 -7.11 -24.35 4.89
CA PRO A 391 -6.00 -23.50 5.27
C PRO A 391 -4.70 -24.05 4.73
N ASP A 392 -3.91 -23.20 4.08
CA ASP A 392 -2.63 -23.61 3.48
C ASP A 392 -1.64 -23.85 4.63
N PRO A 393 -1.14 -25.08 4.84
CA PRO A 393 -0.23 -25.39 5.94
C PRO A 393 1.11 -24.65 5.82
N ALA A 394 1.48 -24.17 4.62
CA ALA A 394 2.67 -23.36 4.39
C ALA A 394 2.46 -21.87 4.65
N PHE A 395 1.21 -21.42 4.81
CA PHE A 395 0.88 -20.03 5.07
C PHE A 395 0.49 -19.84 6.54
N LYS A 396 1.35 -19.17 7.29
CA LYS A 396 1.04 -18.66 8.63
C LYS A 396 1.03 -17.14 8.60
N MET A 397 0.30 -16.51 9.50
CA MET A 397 0.25 -15.06 9.64
C MET A 397 1.64 -14.46 9.88
N GLU A 398 2.52 -15.18 10.61
CA GLU A 398 3.92 -14.78 10.81
C GLU A 398 4.71 -14.62 9.50
N CYS A 399 4.31 -15.31 8.42
CA CYS A 399 4.94 -15.15 7.10
C CYS A 399 4.72 -13.77 6.50
N LEU A 400 3.77 -12.98 7.04
CA LEU A 400 3.50 -11.61 6.63
C LEU A 400 4.35 -10.58 7.38
N THR A 401 5.14 -11.02 8.36
CA THR A 401 5.96 -10.13 9.19
C THR A 401 7.25 -9.75 8.47
N ARG A 402 7.30 -8.52 7.95
CA ARG A 402 8.51 -7.84 7.47
C ARG A 402 8.41 -6.38 7.89
N GLN A 403 9.57 -5.75 8.05
CA GLN A 403 9.65 -4.33 8.37
C GLN A 403 9.90 -3.51 7.11
N PHE A 404 9.61 -2.22 7.18
CA PHE A 404 10.09 -1.28 6.16
C PHE A 404 11.56 -1.01 6.36
N ALA A 405 12.23 -0.68 5.25
CA ALA A 405 13.51 0.01 5.32
C ALA A 405 13.38 1.26 6.21
N GLU A 406 14.50 1.94 6.47
CA GLU A 406 14.59 3.14 7.32
C GLU A 406 13.49 4.19 7.04
N HIS A 407 12.92 4.21 5.83
CA HIS A 407 11.80 5.07 5.48
C HIS A 407 10.62 4.31 4.80
N PRO A 408 9.37 4.56 5.20
CA PRO A 408 8.15 3.96 4.63
C PRO A 408 7.72 4.54 3.27
N VAL A 409 8.58 5.35 2.64
CA VAL A 409 8.29 6.06 1.39
C VAL A 409 9.27 5.62 0.32
N SER A 410 8.75 5.20 -0.83
CA SER A 410 9.54 4.85 -2.01
C SER A 410 9.25 5.83 -3.15
N MET A 411 10.31 6.27 -3.83
CA MET A 411 10.27 7.15 -4.99
C MET A 411 11.23 6.60 -6.05
N THR A 412 10.74 6.33 -7.25
CA THR A 412 11.53 5.73 -8.35
C THR A 412 11.49 6.59 -9.61
N HIS A 413 12.62 6.67 -10.32
CA HIS A 413 12.85 7.57 -11.46
C HIS A 413 12.95 6.86 -12.82
#